data_AF-A0AA91IP53-F1
#
_entry.id   AF-A0AA91IP53-F1
#
_cell.length_a   1.000
_cell.length_b   1.000
_cell.length_c   1.000
_cell.angle_alpha   90.00
_cell.angle_beta   90.00
_cell.angle_gamma   90.00
#
_symmetry.space_group_name_H-M   'P 1'
#
loop_
_entity.id
_entity.type
_entity.pdbx_description
1 polymer ?
#
loop_
_entity_poly.entity_id
_entity_poly.type
_entity_poly.pdbx_seq_one_letter_code
_entity_poly.pdbx_strand_id
1 'polypeptide(L)' 'MAAIPAGADGEGIGESDIRVNFGGVTFFSGDHLYADNTGIILSEEPLDLE' A
#
# COMPACT_ATOMS: atom_id res chain seq x y z
N MET A 1 9.95 -9.91 -9.81
CA MET A 1 8.60 -9.42 -10.15
C MET A 1 8.30 -9.78 -11.59
N ALA A 2 7.05 -10.05 -11.92
CA ALA A 2 6.63 -10.39 -13.28
C ALA A 2 5.43 -9.53 -13.68
N ALA A 3 5.34 -9.17 -14.96
CA ALA A 3 4.20 -8.48 -15.53
C ALA A 3 3.28 -9.49 -16.22
N ILE A 4 1.97 -9.35 -16.04
CA ILE A 4 0.94 -10.17 -16.69
C ILE A 4 0.07 -9.27 -17.57
N PRO A 5 -0.11 -9.59 -18.89
CA PRO A 5 -0.82 -8.72 -19.81
C PRO A 5 -2.35 -8.85 -19.76
N ALA A 6 -2.88 -9.87 -19.09
CA ALA A 6 -4.32 -10.04 -18.91
C ALA A 6 -4.87 -8.98 -17.94
N GLY A 7 -5.93 -8.28 -18.34
CA GLY A 7 -6.63 -7.32 -17.47
C GLY A 7 -7.42 -8.01 -16.35
N ALA A 8 -7.78 -7.23 -15.32
CA ALA A 8 -8.68 -7.66 -14.25
C ALA A 8 -10.15 -7.36 -14.58
N ASP A 9 -11.08 -8.07 -13.93
CA ASP A 9 -12.52 -7.84 -14.06
C ASP A 9 -12.96 -6.51 -13.41
N GLY A 10 -14.04 -5.92 -13.92
CA GLY A 10 -14.52 -4.58 -13.56
C GLY A 10 -15.77 -4.53 -12.68
N GLU A 11 -16.12 -5.62 -12.00
CA GLU A 11 -17.39 -5.78 -11.28
C GLU A 11 -17.49 -4.99 -9.96
N GLY A 12 -16.44 -4.24 -9.58
CA GLY A 12 -16.43 -3.43 -8.36
C GLY A 12 -16.35 -4.23 -7.07
N ILE A 13 -15.93 -5.50 -7.14
CA ILE A 13 -15.74 -6.36 -5.97
C ILE A 13 -14.50 -5.89 -5.20
N GLY A 14 -14.69 -5.59 -3.91
CA GLY A 14 -13.62 -5.19 -3.00
C GLY A 14 -14.13 -4.37 -1.84
N GLU A 15 -13.25 -4.10 -0.88
CA GLU A 15 -13.52 -3.24 0.26
C GLU A 15 -12.56 -2.05 0.22
N SER A 16 -13.05 -0.88 0.61
CA SER A 16 -12.27 0.36 0.73
C SER A 16 -12.14 0.74 2.20
N ASP A 17 -11.08 1.44 2.55
CA ASP A 17 -10.82 1.94 3.89
C ASP A 17 -10.79 0.88 5.01
N ILE A 18 -10.38 -0.33 4.66
CA ILE A 18 -10.13 -1.42 5.62
C ILE A 18 -8.65 -1.58 5.89
N ARG A 19 -8.33 -2.13 7.07
CA ARG A 19 -6.96 -2.58 7.36
C ARG A 19 -6.55 -3.69 6.39
N VAL A 20 -5.33 -3.60 5.86
CA VAL A 20 -4.77 -4.64 4.97
C VAL A 20 -3.40 -5.07 5.46
N ASN A 21 -2.99 -6.30 5.15
CA ASN A 21 -1.68 -6.83 5.54
C ASN A 21 -0.99 -7.50 4.36
N PHE A 22 0.22 -7.05 4.04
CA PHE A 22 1.09 -7.64 3.05
C PHE A 22 2.54 -7.25 3.33
N GLY A 23 3.51 -8.04 2.84
CA GLY A 23 4.93 -7.77 3.09
C GLY A 23 5.33 -7.79 4.56
N GLY A 24 4.52 -8.42 5.43
CA GLY A 24 4.73 -8.44 6.89
C GLY A 24 4.31 -7.15 7.61
N VAL A 25 3.72 -6.18 6.91
CA VAL A 25 3.28 -4.89 7.46
C VAL A 25 1.75 -4.80 7.40
N THR A 26 1.15 -4.26 8.46
CA THR A 26 -0.30 -3.94 8.51
C THR A 26 -0.48 -2.46 8.23
N PHE A 27 -1.38 -2.11 7.32
CA PHE A 27 -1.68 -0.76 6.89
C PHE A 27 -3.09 -0.38 7.37
N PHE A 28 -3.22 0.82 7.89
CA PHE A 28 -4.47 1.46 8.27
C PHE A 28 -4.76 2.64 7.33
N SER A 29 -6.04 2.92 7.08
CA SER A 29 -6.42 4.15 6.39
C SER A 29 -5.95 5.36 7.19
N GLY A 30 -5.24 6.27 6.52
CA GLY A 30 -4.67 7.47 7.12
C GLY A 30 -3.17 7.38 7.39
N ASP A 31 -2.57 6.19 7.39
CA ASP A 31 -1.11 6.03 7.54
C ASP A 31 -0.35 6.75 6.41
N HIS A 32 0.91 7.07 6.70
CA HIS A 32 1.82 7.72 5.77
C HIS A 32 2.89 6.74 5.27
N LEU A 33 2.98 6.63 3.95
CA LEU A 33 3.89 5.72 3.25
C LEU A 33 5.01 6.51 2.57
N TYR A 34 6.25 6.05 2.75
CA TYR A 34 7.43 6.61 2.11
C TYR A 34 8.16 5.50 1.36
N ALA A 35 8.54 5.75 0.11
CA ALA A 35 9.15 4.74 -0.76
C ALA A 35 10.29 5.33 -1.58
N ASP A 36 11.38 4.58 -1.68
CA ASP A 36 12.53 4.88 -2.54
C ASP A 36 13.06 3.60 -3.21
N ASN A 37 14.25 3.66 -3.81
CA ASN A 37 14.88 2.50 -4.45
C ASN A 37 15.36 1.43 -3.45
N THR A 38 15.46 1.77 -2.16
CA THR A 38 15.90 0.87 -1.09
C THR A 38 14.72 0.07 -0.54
N GLY A 39 13.56 0.71 -0.37
CA GLY A 39 12.38 0.04 0.15
C GLY A 39 11.20 0.97 0.45
N ILE A 40 10.32 0.48 1.30
CA ILE A 40 9.08 1.14 1.72
C ILE A 40 9.01 1.13 3.24
N ILE A 41 8.65 2.26 3.85
CA ILE A 41 8.37 2.39 5.28
C ILE A 41 6.97 2.98 5.50
N LEU A 42 6.42 2.71 6.69
CA LEU A 42 5.09 3.14 7.13
C LEU A 42 5.19 3.88 8.45
N SER A 43 4.42 4.96 8.60
CA SER A 43 4.31 5.75 9.84
C SER A 43 2.86 6.15 10.09
N GLU A 44 2.44 6.15 11.36
CA GLU A 44 1.10 6.62 11.77
C GLU A 44 0.97 8.15 11.68
N GLU A 45 2.07 8.89 11.86
CA GLU A 45 2.14 10.36 11.74
C GLU A 45 3.18 10.79 10.69
N PRO A 46 3.01 11.97 10.04
CA PRO A 46 3.93 12.39 9.00
C PRO A 46 5.35 12.52 9.54
N LEU A 47 6.30 11.91 8.86
CA LEU A 47 7.72 12.12 9.13
C LEU A 47 8.12 13.53 8.70
N ASP A 48 8.97 14.16 9.51
CA ASP A 48 9.65 15.38 9.11
C ASP A 48 10.71 15.05 8.07
N LEU A 49 10.61 15.69 6.90
CA LEU A 49 11.50 15.51 5.77
C LEU A 49 12.16 16.86 5.50
N GLU A 50 13.35 17.06 6.06
CA GLU A 50 14.20 18.23 5.80
C GLU A 50 14.74 18.26 4.36
#